data_AF-A0A8J7LHS6-F1
#
_entry.id   AF-A0A8J7LHS6-F1
#
_cell.length_a   1.000
_cell.length_b   1.000
_cell.length_c   1.000
_cell.angle_alpha   90.00
_cell.angle_beta   90.00
_cell.angle_gamma   90.00
#
_symmetry.space_group_name_H-M   'P 1'
#
loop_
_entity.id
_entity.type
_entity.pdbx_description
1 polymer ?
#
loop_
_entity_poly.entity_id
_entity_poly.type
_entity_poly.pdbx_seq_one_letter_code
_entity_poly.pdbx_strand_id
1 'polypeptide(L)'
;MQLNLEKTQQIGSQPLETSVLATDNDLVALAEKLSELEVPLKVLLQALAIAAYDKAAAYRYADNYLNNLKKQEQLLLESSSNLRDS
;
A
#
# COMPACT_ATOMS: atom_id res chain seq x y z
N MET A 1 -6.23 -34.02 -41.91
CA MET A 1 -5.92 -33.04 -40.86
C MET A 1 -6.65 -33.46 -39.60
N GLN A 2 -5.93 -33.99 -38.61
CA GLN A 2 -6.47 -34.26 -37.27
C GLN A 2 -5.71 -33.32 -36.34
N LEU A 3 -6.45 -32.40 -35.72
CA LEU A 3 -5.90 -31.40 -34.79
C LEU A 3 -5.74 -32.08 -33.44
N ASN A 4 -4.51 -32.12 -32.96
CA ASN A 4 -4.16 -32.60 -31.62
C ASN A 4 -4.75 -31.64 -30.58
N LEU A 5 -5.81 -32.08 -29.91
CA LEU A 5 -6.22 -31.54 -28.62
C LEU A 5 -5.27 -32.11 -27.55
N GLU A 6 -5.24 -31.53 -26.35
CA GLU A 6 -4.32 -31.80 -25.22
C GLU A 6 -3.09 -30.88 -25.14
N LYS A 7 -3.34 -29.58 -24.96
CA LYS A 7 -2.43 -28.73 -24.16
C LYS A 7 -3.22 -27.71 -23.35
N THR A 8 -4.04 -28.18 -22.43
CA THR A 8 -4.49 -27.33 -21.32
C THR A 8 -3.28 -27.11 -20.40
N GLN A 9 -2.60 -25.98 -20.62
CA GLN A 9 -1.67 -25.43 -19.64
C GLN A 9 -2.42 -25.34 -18.31
N GLN A 10 -1.92 -26.07 -17.32
CA GLN A 10 -2.26 -25.86 -15.92
C GLN A 10 -1.82 -24.44 -15.58
N ILE A 11 -2.73 -23.48 -15.72
CA ILE A 11 -2.56 -22.14 -15.17
C ILE A 11 -2.62 -22.35 -13.67
N GLY A 12 -1.45 -22.26 -13.02
CA GLY A 12 -1.32 -22.40 -11.59
C GLY A 12 -2.37 -21.53 -10.91
N SER A 13 -3.29 -22.17 -10.21
CA SER A 13 -4.23 -21.53 -9.31
C SER A 13 -3.43 -20.90 -8.18
N GLN A 14 -2.94 -19.68 -8.40
CA GLN A 14 -2.68 -18.75 -7.32
C GLN A 14 -3.98 -18.65 -6.51
N PRO A 15 -3.94 -18.65 -5.17
CA PRO A 15 -5.14 -18.40 -4.39
C PRO A 15 -5.73 -17.09 -4.90
N LEU A 16 -6.99 -17.13 -5.35
CA LEU A 16 -7.75 -15.91 -5.55
C LEU A 16 -7.96 -15.37 -4.14
N GLU A 17 -7.01 -14.56 -3.65
CA GLU A 17 -7.15 -13.81 -2.40
C GLU A 17 -8.45 -13.01 -2.56
N THR A 18 -9.52 -13.49 -1.94
CA THR A 18 -10.84 -12.88 -2.11
C THR A 18 -10.76 -11.53 -1.44
N SER A 19 -10.80 -10.48 -2.24
CA SER A 19 -10.74 -9.10 -1.78
C SER A 19 -11.82 -8.86 -0.73
N VAL A 20 -11.40 -8.46 0.47
CA VAL A 20 -12.32 -8.17 1.58
C VAL A 20 -12.48 -6.66 1.68
N LEU A 21 -13.73 -6.21 1.64
CA LEU A 21 -14.11 -4.82 1.87
C LEU A 21 -13.77 -4.41 3.31
N ALA A 22 -13.29 -3.19 3.49
CA ALA A 22 -13.08 -2.62 4.81
C ALA A 22 -14.42 -2.34 5.51
N THR A 23 -14.47 -2.61 6.82
CA THR A 23 -15.57 -2.16 7.69
C THR A 23 -15.38 -0.70 8.10
N ASP A 24 -16.40 -0.03 8.63
CA ASP A 24 -16.26 1.35 9.12
C ASP A 24 -15.15 1.50 10.17
N ASN A 25 -15.00 0.52 11.07
CA ASN A 25 -13.91 0.49 12.05
C ASN A 25 -12.54 0.41 11.39
N ASP A 26 -12.42 -0.32 10.27
CA ASP A 26 -11.17 -0.41 9.52
C ASP A 26 -10.85 0.90 8.82
N LEU A 27 -11.85 1.62 8.32
CA LEU A 27 -11.67 2.94 7.72
C LEU A 27 -11.22 3.98 8.75
N VAL A 28 -11.80 3.94 9.96
CA VAL A 28 -11.37 4.79 11.09
C VAL A 28 -9.92 4.49 11.45
N ALA A 29 -9.57 3.21 11.67
CA ALA A 29 -8.20 2.83 12.01
C ALA A 29 -7.19 3.19 10.90
N LEU A 30 -7.58 3.07 9.63
CA LEU A 30 -6.75 3.48 8.50
C LEU A 30 -6.54 5.00 8.46
N ALA A 31 -7.58 5.77 8.76
CA ALA A 31 -7.50 7.23 8.85
C ALA A 31 -6.64 7.68 10.04
N GLU A 32 -6.82 7.08 11.21
CA GLU A 32 -6.00 7.32 12.40
C GLU A 32 -4.52 7.10 12.11
N LYS A 33 -4.18 5.93 11.53
CA LYS A 33 -2.81 5.58 11.13
C LYS A 33 -2.17 6.63 10.20
N LEU A 34 -2.93 7.18 9.27
CA LEU A 34 -2.45 8.20 8.34
C LEU A 34 -2.44 9.60 8.97
N SER A 35 -3.20 9.84 10.04
CA SER A 35 -3.22 11.11 10.77
C SER A 35 -2.09 11.28 11.78
N GLU A 36 -1.38 10.20 12.14
CA GLU A 36 -0.20 10.23 13.02
C GLU A 36 0.95 11.09 12.45
N LEU A 37 0.92 11.37 11.16
CA LEU A 37 1.89 12.18 10.43
C LEU A 37 1.15 13.22 9.59
N GLU A 38 1.83 14.30 9.16
CA GLU A 38 1.26 15.32 8.26
C GLU A 38 1.05 14.78 6.83
N VAL A 39 0.25 13.73 6.70
CA VAL A 39 -0.01 13.06 5.44
C VAL A 39 -0.93 13.93 4.58
N PRO A 40 -0.59 14.15 3.30
CA PRO A 40 -1.45 14.88 2.38
C PRO A 40 -2.83 14.23 2.26
N LEU A 41 -3.90 15.04 2.29
CA LEU A 41 -5.29 14.57 2.18
C LEU A 41 -5.52 13.61 0.99
N LYS A 42 -4.84 13.84 -0.15
CA LYS A 42 -4.92 12.96 -1.33
C LYS A 42 -4.53 11.51 -1.04
N VAL A 43 -3.58 11.28 -0.13
CA VAL A 43 -3.09 9.95 0.24
C VAL A 43 -4.14 9.25 1.10
N LEU A 44 -4.74 9.97 2.04
CA LEU A 44 -5.86 9.47 2.84
C LEU A 44 -7.04 9.07 1.94
N LEU A 45 -7.46 9.95 1.04
CA LEU A 45 -8.56 9.66 0.10
C LEU A 45 -8.26 8.46 -0.81
N GLN A 46 -7.01 8.34 -1.27
CA GLN A 46 -6.59 7.19 -2.07
C GLN A 46 -6.64 5.88 -1.27
N ALA A 47 -6.18 5.90 -0.02
CA ALA A 47 -6.22 4.73 0.85
C ALA A 47 -7.68 4.29 1.12
N LEU A 48 -8.59 5.23 1.38
CA LEU A 48 -10.01 4.97 1.55
C LEU A 48 -10.67 4.40 0.27
N ALA A 49 -10.31 4.95 -0.90
CA ALA A 49 -10.80 4.45 -2.18
C ALA A 49 -10.35 2.99 -2.44
N ILE A 50 -9.13 2.62 -2.03
CA ILE A 50 -8.65 1.24 -2.12
C ILE A 50 -9.40 0.36 -1.12
N ALA A 51 -9.63 0.83 0.11
CA ALA A 51 -10.30 0.09 1.18
C ALA A 51 -11.76 -0.28 0.83
N ALA A 52 -12.39 0.49 -0.05
CA ALA A 52 -13.71 0.20 -0.61
C ALA A 52 -13.74 -1.02 -1.54
N TYR A 53 -12.60 -1.65 -1.83
CA TYR A 53 -12.50 -2.87 -2.61
C TYR A 53 -11.63 -3.92 -1.90
N ASP A 54 -10.48 -3.49 -1.38
CA ASP A 54 -9.46 -4.34 -0.76
C ASP A 54 -8.85 -3.66 0.48
N LYS A 55 -9.27 -4.12 1.66
CA LYS A 55 -8.71 -3.68 2.94
C LYS A 55 -7.20 -3.90 3.00
N ALA A 56 -6.69 -5.07 2.63
CA ALA A 56 -5.27 -5.39 2.76
C ALA A 56 -4.41 -4.51 1.85
N ALA A 57 -4.87 -4.22 0.63
CA ALA A 57 -4.19 -3.30 -0.26
C ALA A 57 -4.19 -1.85 0.28
N ALA A 58 -5.25 -1.41 0.95
CA ALA A 58 -5.31 -0.08 1.54
C ALA A 58 -4.26 0.10 2.65
N TYR A 59 -4.13 -0.89 3.54
CA TYR A 59 -3.10 -0.88 4.59
C TYR A 59 -1.69 -0.92 4.02
N ARG A 60 -1.44 -1.78 3.02
CA ARG A 60 -0.15 -1.82 2.31
C ARG A 60 0.20 -0.49 1.64
N TYR A 61 -0.79 0.17 1.03
CA TYR A 61 -0.60 1.50 0.44
C TYR A 61 -0.18 2.52 1.50
N ALA A 62 -0.89 2.55 2.63
CA ALA A 62 -0.56 3.42 3.76
C ALA A 62 0.86 3.14 4.31
N ASP A 63 1.21 1.88 4.56
CA ASP A 63 2.54 1.49 5.05
C ASP A 63 3.66 1.92 4.11
N ASN A 64 3.49 1.69 2.81
CA ASN A 64 4.48 2.10 1.82
C ASN A 64 4.67 3.62 1.81
N TYR A 65 3.59 4.38 1.95
CA TYR A 65 3.67 5.83 2.02
C TYR A 65 4.45 6.29 3.26
N LEU A 66 4.07 5.79 4.45
CA LEU A 66 4.70 6.17 5.72
C LEU A 66 6.18 5.78 5.77
N ASN A 67 6.54 4.60 5.26
CA ASN A 67 7.94 4.14 5.20
C ASN A 67 8.79 5.05 4.30
N ASN A 68 8.24 5.49 3.17
CA ASN A 68 8.93 6.43 2.28
C ASN A 68 9.09 7.80 2.94
N LEU A 69 8.08 8.29 3.65
CA LEU A 69 8.14 9.56 4.37
C LEU A 69 9.24 9.53 5.45
N LYS A 70 9.26 8.50 6.29
CA LYS A 70 10.31 8.30 7.32
C LYS A 70 11.72 8.24 6.71
N LYS A 71 11.86 7.56 5.57
CA LYS A 71 13.14 7.50 4.85
C LYS A 71 13.58 8.87 4.34
N GLN A 72 12.65 9.70 3.85
CA GLN A 72 12.97 11.07 3.42
C GLN A 72 13.40 11.94 4.60
N GLU A 73 12.69 11.88 5.73
CA GLU A 73 13.05 12.59 6.95
C GLU A 73 14.45 12.21 7.44
N GLN A 74 14.79 10.92 7.42
CA GLN A 74 16.12 10.44 7.78
C GLN A 74 17.21 11.02 6.86
N LEU A 75 17.01 10.97 5.54
CA LEU A 75 17.98 11.51 4.57
C LEU A 75 18.17 13.03 4.72
N LEU A 76 17.10 13.77 5.03
CA LEU A 76 17.16 15.20 5.30
C LEU A 76 17.96 15.51 6.57
N LEU A 77 17.82 14.68 7.60
CA LEU A 77 18.57 14.84 8.85
C LEU A 77 20.07 14.58 8.63
N GLU A 78 20.43 13.51 7.91
CA GLU A 78 21.82 13.15 7.60
C GLU A 78 22.53 14.20 6.73
N SER A 79 21.82 14.79 5.76
CA SER A 79 22.36 15.87 4.93
C SER A 79 22.53 17.18 5.70
N SER A 80 21.66 17.46 6.67
CA SER A 80 21.74 18.63 7.54
C SER A 80 22.89 18.54 8.55
N SER A 81 23.23 17.34 9.02
CA SER A 81 24.38 17.12 9.91
C SER A 81 25.72 17.29 9.19
N ASN A 82 25.85 16.78 7.95
CA ASN A 82 27.11 16.87 7.19
C ASN A 82 27.51 18.32 6.83
N LEU A 83 26.55 19.25 6.76
CA LEU A 83 26.79 20.67 6.52
C LEU A 83 27.26 21.45 7.75
N ARG A 84 27.17 20.88 8.96
CA ARG A 84 27.59 21.53 10.21
C ARG A 84 29.04 21.23 10.59
N ASP A 85 29.63 20.19 9.99
CA ASP A 85 30.99 19.71 10.28
C ASP A 85 32.02 20.04 9.16
N SER A 86 31.63 20.84 8.16
CA SER A 86 32.50 21.33 7.05
C SER A 86 32.80 22.81 7.17
#